data_AF-A0AAU6VKB1-F1
#
_entry.id   AF-A0AAU6VKB1-F1
#
_cell.length_a   1.000
_cell.length_b   1.000
_cell.length_c   1.000
_cell.angle_alpha   90.00
_cell.angle_beta   90.00
_cell.angle_gamma   90.00
#
_symmetry.space_group_name_H-M   'P 1'
#
loop_
_entity.id
_entity.type
_entity.pdbx_description
1 polymer ?
#
loop_
_entity_poly.entity_id
_entity_poly.type
_entity_poly.pdbx_seq_one_letter_code
_entity_poly.pdbx_strand_id
1 'polypeptide(L)'
;MYSQFFSSPTIVNLSMPTRLCLSLPDSVSDFVLSEALRSPLLEWVMLEGEDKASQGQFILRLQPFLTQQLLPLESVRKDGVSRTAGQGFRLYSEVGTSTSSCIAALRQGVCLDLWPGQTFLCSLQTGRFELLPLEQDLRLSQEPREIILAKTALAEAQDYQASSEKLAVQLSEVTQARIRLERYQQAHGAKLPEGLLNEVWHLLTGLSQKRQWLLRCYNQSLERPNYRQSANHDGTEERLRRALECYELLSSPELNAMVRQLTDEE
;
A
#
# COMPACT_ATOMS: atom_id res chain seq x y z
N MET A 1 3.44 -6.25 -17.01
CA MET A 1 4.37 -5.34 -17.71
C MET A 1 3.59 -4.09 -18.08
N TYR A 2 3.65 -3.06 -17.26
CA TYR A 2 3.38 -1.69 -17.72
C TYR A 2 4.74 -1.00 -17.70
N SER A 3 5.26 -0.69 -18.88
CA SER A 3 6.45 0.15 -19.03
C SER A 3 6.14 1.55 -18.49
N GLN A 4 7.15 2.23 -17.95
CA GLN A 4 7.01 3.64 -17.57
C GLN A 4 6.69 4.43 -18.83
N PHE A 5 5.44 4.90 -18.96
CA PHE A 5 5.01 5.72 -20.09
C PHE A 5 5.17 7.17 -19.70
N PHE A 6 6.38 7.71 -19.89
CA PHE A 6 6.54 9.15 -19.88
C PHE A 6 6.12 9.74 -21.22
N SER A 7 5.64 10.99 -21.17
CA SER A 7 5.50 11.85 -22.33
C SER A 7 6.84 12.06 -23.01
N SER A 8 6.81 12.60 -24.23
CA SER A 8 8.03 13.09 -24.87
C SER A 8 8.75 14.06 -23.93
N PRO A 9 10.09 14.00 -23.89
CA PRO A 9 10.88 14.92 -23.07
C PRO A 9 10.65 16.35 -23.52
N THR A 10 10.39 17.23 -22.57
CA THR A 10 10.26 18.67 -22.79
C THR A 10 11.41 19.39 -22.13
N ILE A 11 12.03 20.33 -22.83
CA ILE A 11 13.08 21.18 -22.27
C ILE A 11 12.41 22.41 -21.66
N VAL A 12 12.72 22.68 -20.40
CA VAL A 12 12.18 23.81 -19.65
C VAL A 12 13.35 24.67 -19.19
N ASN A 13 13.23 25.99 -19.42
CA ASN A 13 14.23 26.97 -19.06
C ASN A 13 13.70 27.83 -17.91
N LEU A 14 14.42 27.87 -16.79
CA LEU A 14 14.09 28.70 -15.64
C LEU A 14 15.17 29.76 -15.41
N SER A 15 14.75 31.03 -15.47
CA SER A 15 15.57 32.19 -15.12
C SER A 15 15.30 32.71 -13.71
N MET A 16 14.17 32.32 -13.11
CA MET A 16 13.67 32.85 -11.84
C MET A 16 13.16 31.69 -10.96
N PRO A 17 13.11 31.85 -9.63
CA PRO A 17 12.39 30.91 -8.76
C PRO A 17 10.95 30.72 -9.23
N THR A 18 10.54 29.46 -9.37
CA THR A 18 9.28 29.08 -10.04
C THR A 18 8.63 27.92 -9.30
N ARG A 19 7.31 27.95 -9.18
CA ARG A 19 6.50 26.83 -8.71
C ARG A 19 6.00 26.03 -9.90
N LEU A 20 6.36 24.76 -9.94
CA LEU A 20 5.79 23.77 -10.86
C LEU A 20 4.56 23.14 -10.19
N CYS A 21 3.39 23.42 -10.73
CA CYS A 21 2.13 22.80 -10.34
C CYS A 21 1.78 21.69 -11.33
N LEU A 22 1.57 20.48 -10.81
CA LEU A 22 1.06 19.34 -11.55
C LEU A 22 -0.43 19.21 -11.26
N SER A 23 -1.24 19.15 -12.31
CA SER A 23 -2.68 19.01 -12.22
C SER A 23 -3.18 17.83 -13.05
N LEU A 24 -4.30 17.27 -12.61
CA LEU A 24 -4.99 16.19 -13.29
C LEU A 24 -6.27 16.73 -13.95
N PRO A 25 -6.55 16.38 -15.22
CA PRO A 25 -7.86 16.62 -15.82
C PRO A 25 -8.96 15.82 -15.11
N ASP A 26 -10.15 16.40 -14.94
CA ASP A 26 -11.28 15.75 -14.27
C ASP A 26 -11.75 14.46 -14.98
N SER A 27 -11.48 14.33 -16.27
CA SER A 27 -11.85 13.19 -17.11
C SER A 27 -11.06 11.91 -16.82
N VAL A 28 -9.96 11.98 -16.06
CA VAL A 28 -9.13 10.80 -15.75
C VAL A 28 -9.77 10.00 -14.62
N SER A 29 -9.95 8.70 -14.84
CA SER A 29 -10.53 7.78 -13.86
C SER A 29 -9.57 7.43 -12.73
N ASP A 30 -10.06 7.37 -11.50
CA ASP A 30 -9.31 6.95 -10.31
C ASP A 30 -8.74 5.53 -10.45
N PHE A 31 -9.41 4.66 -11.22
CA PHE A 31 -8.91 3.32 -11.51
C PHE A 31 -7.58 3.36 -12.25
N VAL A 32 -7.47 4.22 -13.29
CA VAL A 32 -6.23 4.40 -14.05
C VAL A 32 -5.13 4.99 -13.18
N LEU A 33 -5.48 5.94 -12.32
CA LEU A 33 -4.53 6.56 -11.38
C LEU A 33 -3.98 5.56 -10.37
N SER A 34 -4.80 4.63 -9.91
CA SER A 34 -4.36 3.61 -8.95
C SER A 34 -3.23 2.73 -9.49
N GLU A 35 -3.25 2.45 -10.80
CA GLU A 35 -2.17 1.73 -11.48
C GLU A 35 -0.98 2.66 -11.75
N ALA A 36 -1.23 3.90 -12.20
CA ALA A 36 -0.17 4.83 -12.56
C ALA A 36 0.69 5.28 -11.36
N LEU A 37 0.11 5.40 -10.16
CA LEU A 37 0.80 5.77 -8.92
C LEU A 37 1.85 4.73 -8.46
N ARG A 38 1.89 3.56 -9.10
CA ARG A 38 2.95 2.54 -8.91
C ARG A 38 4.24 2.90 -9.63
N SER A 39 4.22 3.92 -10.47
CA SER A 39 5.33 4.37 -11.30
C SER A 39 5.63 5.84 -10.99
N PRO A 40 6.82 6.35 -11.34
CA PRO A 40 7.13 7.76 -11.10
C PRO A 40 6.17 8.65 -11.92
N LEU A 41 5.64 9.68 -11.26
CA LEU A 41 4.71 10.64 -11.87
C LEU A 41 5.44 11.64 -12.77
N LEU A 42 6.66 11.99 -12.40
CA LEU A 42 7.55 12.81 -13.21
C LEU A 42 8.99 12.31 -13.09
N GLU A 43 9.76 12.59 -14.13
CA GLU A 43 11.21 12.53 -14.12
C GLU A 43 11.76 13.89 -14.57
N TRP A 44 12.73 14.37 -13.81
CA TRP A 44 13.38 15.65 -14.02
C TRP A 44 14.90 15.43 -14.07
N VAL A 45 15.57 16.01 -15.07
CA VAL A 45 17.02 15.89 -15.25
C VAL A 45 17.62 17.25 -15.61
N MET A 46 18.62 17.69 -14.86
CA MET A 46 19.33 18.95 -15.11
C MET A 46 20.21 18.84 -16.35
N LEU A 47 20.12 19.81 -17.25
CA LEU A 47 20.98 19.92 -18.42
C LEU A 47 22.17 20.83 -18.13
N GLU A 48 23.32 20.53 -18.73
CA GLU A 48 24.45 21.45 -18.66
C GLU A 48 24.10 22.73 -19.42
N GLY A 49 23.94 23.84 -18.69
CA GLY A 49 23.63 25.14 -19.27
C GLY A 49 24.86 25.77 -19.92
N GLU A 50 24.67 26.46 -21.05
CA GLU A 50 25.72 27.16 -21.77
C GLU A 50 26.32 28.33 -20.94
N ASP A 51 25.49 28.98 -20.11
CA ASP A 51 25.90 30.04 -19.18
C ASP A 51 25.75 29.61 -17.71
N LYS A 52 26.89 29.43 -17.03
CA LYS A 52 27.00 28.96 -15.63
C LYS A 52 26.36 29.88 -14.57
N ALA A 53 25.85 31.05 -14.96
CA ALA A 53 25.58 32.13 -14.02
C ALA A 53 24.12 32.30 -13.57
N SER A 54 23.10 31.86 -14.33
CA SER A 54 21.72 32.29 -13.99
C SER A 54 20.55 31.56 -14.65
N GLN A 55 20.77 30.58 -15.53
CA GLN A 55 19.67 29.89 -16.21
C GLN A 55 19.76 28.37 -16.01
N GLY A 56 18.77 27.81 -15.32
CA GLY A 56 18.65 26.36 -15.15
C GLY A 56 17.84 25.79 -16.30
N GLN A 57 18.47 24.99 -17.16
CA GLN A 57 17.76 24.21 -18.17
C GLN A 57 17.58 22.77 -17.67
N PHE A 58 16.41 22.19 -17.92
CA PHE A 58 16.17 20.80 -17.55
C PHE A 58 15.25 20.09 -18.53
N ILE A 59 15.40 18.78 -18.58
CA ILE A 59 14.45 17.88 -19.21
C ILE A 59 13.39 17.52 -18.18
N LEU A 60 12.13 17.69 -18.56
CA LEU A 60 10.98 17.21 -17.82
C LEU A 60 10.22 16.17 -18.64
N ARG A 61 9.92 15.06 -17.98
CA ARG A 61 9.10 13.97 -18.46
C ARG A 61 7.96 13.75 -17.47
N LEU A 62 6.72 13.75 -17.96
CA LEU A 62 5.53 13.60 -17.13
C LEU A 62 4.77 12.36 -17.57
N GLN A 63 3.99 11.76 -16.67
CA GLN A 63 2.97 10.80 -17.10
C GLN A 63 1.97 11.49 -18.05
N PRO A 64 1.47 10.83 -19.09
CA PRO A 64 0.71 11.44 -20.18
C PRO A 64 -0.64 12.05 -19.75
N PHE A 65 -1.15 11.66 -18.59
CA PHE A 65 -2.39 12.19 -18.01
C PHE A 65 -2.16 13.42 -17.11
N LEU A 66 -0.91 13.79 -16.83
CA LEU A 66 -0.58 14.96 -16.03
C LEU A 66 -0.45 16.19 -16.91
N THR A 67 -0.93 17.30 -16.39
CA THR A 67 -0.71 18.63 -16.94
C THR A 67 0.20 19.41 -16.01
N GLN A 68 0.97 20.34 -16.57
CA GLN A 68 1.88 21.17 -15.81
C GLN A 68 1.60 22.65 -16.02
N GLN A 69 1.83 23.43 -14.97
CA GLN A 69 1.82 24.88 -15.00
C GLN A 69 3.01 25.42 -14.22
N LEU A 70 3.70 26.40 -14.78
CA LEU A 70 4.80 27.11 -14.13
C LEU A 70 4.28 28.47 -13.65
N LEU A 71 4.44 28.73 -12.36
CA LEU A 71 4.00 29.96 -11.71
C LEU A 71 5.20 30.66 -11.05
N PRO A 72 5.26 32.00 -11.02
CA PRO A 72 6.32 32.70 -10.31
C PRO A 72 6.29 32.39 -8.81
N LEU A 73 7.46 32.21 -8.21
CA LEU A 73 7.60 31.90 -6.78
C LEU A 73 8.16 33.09 -6.01
N GLU A 74 7.39 33.63 -5.08
CA GLU A 74 7.81 34.74 -4.20
C GLU A 74 8.34 34.27 -2.83
N SER A 75 8.31 32.96 -2.56
CA SER A 75 8.63 32.41 -1.23
C SER A 75 10.13 32.27 -0.98
N VAL A 76 10.50 32.36 0.30
CA VAL A 76 11.86 32.09 0.81
C VAL A 76 12.30 30.66 0.45
N ARG A 77 13.57 30.52 0.06
CA ARG A 77 14.21 29.23 -0.25
C ARG A 77 14.06 28.27 0.94
N LYS A 78 13.45 27.11 0.70
CA LYS A 78 13.35 26.03 1.68
C LYS A 78 14.41 24.96 1.42
N ASP A 79 14.64 24.13 2.43
CA ASP A 79 15.42 22.91 2.25
C ASP A 79 14.72 21.96 1.29
N GLY A 80 15.53 21.22 0.54
CA GLY A 80 15.06 20.35 -0.52
C GLY A 80 16.20 19.61 -1.18
N VAL A 81 15.87 18.98 -2.30
CA VAL A 81 16.76 18.17 -3.09
C VAL A 81 17.58 19.05 -4.02
N SER A 82 18.91 19.03 -3.87
CA SER A 82 19.85 19.81 -4.68
C SER A 82 20.46 18.97 -5.79
N ARG A 83 20.52 19.50 -7.02
CA ARG A 83 21.03 18.81 -8.22
C ARG A 83 21.98 19.65 -9.04
N THR A 84 22.92 18.97 -9.70
CA THR A 84 23.84 19.54 -10.69
C THR A 84 23.60 18.92 -12.07
N ALA A 85 24.38 19.35 -13.07
CA ALA A 85 24.28 18.85 -14.45
C ALA A 85 24.36 17.33 -14.52
N GLY A 86 23.47 16.74 -15.33
CA GLY A 86 23.35 15.29 -15.50
C GLY A 86 22.66 14.56 -14.35
N GLN A 87 22.38 15.24 -13.22
CA GLN A 87 21.64 14.66 -12.10
C GLN A 87 20.16 15.00 -12.20
N GLY A 88 19.34 14.18 -11.55
CA GLY A 88 17.90 14.34 -11.60
C GLY A 88 17.18 13.79 -10.38
N PHE A 89 15.86 13.83 -10.44
CA PHE A 89 15.00 13.21 -9.46
C PHE A 89 13.72 12.71 -10.12
N ARG A 90 13.04 11.81 -9.43
CA ARG A 90 11.69 11.34 -9.76
C ARG A 90 10.74 11.63 -8.62
N LEU A 91 9.49 11.90 -8.98
CA LEU A 91 8.41 12.04 -8.02
C LEU A 91 7.66 10.72 -7.90
N TYR A 92 7.60 10.19 -6.69
CA TYR A 92 6.83 8.98 -6.37
C TYR A 92 5.74 9.29 -5.34
N SER A 93 4.76 8.38 -5.24
CA SER A 93 3.95 8.29 -4.03
C SER A 93 4.84 7.86 -2.87
N GLU A 94 4.67 8.50 -1.72
CA GLU A 94 5.45 8.20 -0.52
C GLU A 94 5.13 6.80 0.00
N VAL A 95 6.15 6.04 0.40
CA VAL A 95 5.96 4.66 0.88
C VAL A 95 5.11 4.67 2.16
N GLY A 96 4.13 3.76 2.23
CA GLY A 96 3.23 3.64 3.38
C GLY A 96 2.01 4.56 3.34
N THR A 97 1.83 5.33 2.27
CA THR A 97 0.61 6.11 2.04
C THR A 97 -0.45 5.30 1.28
N SER A 98 -1.73 5.51 1.61
CA SER A 98 -2.83 4.84 0.91
C SER A 98 -3.05 5.42 -0.49
N THR A 99 -3.26 4.56 -1.48
CA THR A 99 -3.47 4.96 -2.88
C THR A 99 -4.63 5.93 -3.03
N SER A 100 -5.74 5.72 -2.32
CA SER A 100 -6.91 6.61 -2.35
C SER A 100 -6.57 8.03 -1.89
N SER A 101 -5.70 8.15 -0.88
CA SER A 101 -5.29 9.47 -0.41
C SER A 101 -4.28 10.14 -1.34
N CYS A 102 -3.42 9.38 -1.99
CA CYS A 102 -2.51 9.91 -3.02
C CYS A 102 -3.29 10.38 -4.24
N ILE A 103 -4.35 9.67 -4.64
CA ILE A 103 -5.26 10.09 -5.69
C ILE A 103 -5.96 11.40 -5.30
N ALA A 104 -6.49 11.50 -4.08
CA ALA A 104 -7.13 12.71 -3.59
C ALA A 104 -6.15 13.91 -3.58
N ALA A 105 -4.91 13.70 -3.14
CA ALA A 105 -3.86 14.72 -3.17
C ALA A 105 -3.48 15.11 -4.61
N LEU A 106 -3.39 14.13 -5.53
CA LEU A 106 -3.12 14.39 -6.94
C LEU A 106 -4.23 15.22 -7.60
N ARG A 107 -5.50 14.97 -7.26
CA ARG A 107 -6.65 15.75 -7.73
C ARG A 107 -6.65 17.18 -7.20
N GLN A 108 -6.11 17.41 -6.00
CA GLN A 108 -5.90 18.77 -5.46
C GLN A 108 -4.71 19.49 -6.12
N GLY A 109 -3.82 18.74 -6.77
CA GLY A 109 -2.63 19.24 -7.42
C GLY A 109 -1.37 19.05 -6.57
N VAL A 110 -0.26 18.77 -7.24
CA VAL A 110 1.05 18.59 -6.61
C VAL A 110 1.96 19.75 -6.96
N CYS A 111 2.49 20.43 -5.94
CA CYS A 111 3.32 21.62 -6.13
C CYS A 111 4.77 21.36 -5.73
N LEU A 112 5.68 21.79 -6.60
CA LEU A 112 7.13 21.71 -6.45
C LEU A 112 7.69 23.12 -6.59
N ASP A 113 8.49 23.55 -5.62
CA ASP A 113 9.18 24.84 -5.69
C ASP A 113 10.58 24.63 -6.24
N LEU A 114 10.94 25.40 -7.25
CA LEU A 114 12.15 25.27 -8.03
C LEU A 114 12.97 26.56 -7.91
N TRP A 115 14.21 26.46 -7.47
CA TRP A 115 15.14 27.58 -7.39
C TRP A 115 16.32 27.35 -8.33
N PRO A 116 16.41 28.09 -9.45
CA PRO A 116 17.57 28.02 -10.34
C PRO A 116 18.81 28.63 -9.67
N GLY A 117 19.98 28.10 -9.98
CA GLY A 117 21.28 28.52 -9.47
C GLY A 117 22.38 27.56 -9.93
N GLN A 118 23.61 27.72 -9.43
CA GLN A 118 24.71 26.77 -9.72
C GLN A 118 24.36 25.33 -9.29
N THR A 119 23.66 25.22 -8.17
CA THR A 119 22.97 24.00 -7.75
C THR A 119 21.47 24.26 -7.81
N PHE A 120 20.77 23.47 -8.60
CA PHE A 120 19.33 23.58 -8.74
C PHE A 120 18.66 22.94 -7.54
N LEU A 121 17.82 23.68 -6.83
CA LEU A 121 17.14 23.17 -5.65
C LEU A 121 15.66 22.98 -5.93
N CYS A 122 15.14 21.81 -5.55
CA CYS A 122 13.74 21.43 -5.66
C CYS A 122 13.19 21.08 -4.28
N SER A 123 12.08 21.70 -3.88
CA SER A 123 11.38 21.38 -2.62
C SER A 123 9.93 21.01 -2.89
N LEU A 124 9.49 19.90 -2.34
CA LEU A 124 8.11 19.43 -2.46
C LEU A 124 7.24 20.11 -1.40
N GLN A 125 6.10 20.69 -1.83
CA GLN A 125 5.16 21.35 -0.91
C GLN A 125 3.99 20.44 -0.53
N THR A 126 3.60 19.53 -1.41
CA THR A 126 2.47 18.63 -1.20
C THR A 126 2.94 17.36 -0.48
N GLY A 127 2.40 17.07 0.70
CA GLY A 127 2.66 15.80 1.40
C GLY A 127 2.09 14.59 0.64
N ARG A 128 2.51 13.38 1.04
CA ARG A 128 2.14 12.07 0.42
C ARG A 128 2.91 11.70 -0.85
N PHE A 129 3.82 12.56 -1.26
CA PHE A 129 4.75 12.29 -2.35
C PHE A 129 6.17 12.47 -1.84
N GLU A 130 7.11 11.89 -2.56
CA GLU A 130 8.52 11.99 -2.23
C GLU A 130 9.33 12.26 -3.50
N LEU A 131 10.40 13.03 -3.33
CA LEU A 131 11.39 13.30 -4.35
C LEU A 131 12.56 12.36 -4.16
N LEU A 132 12.71 11.40 -5.07
CA LEU A 132 13.79 10.44 -5.01
C LEU A 132 14.91 10.83 -5.99
N PRO A 133 16.15 11.00 -5.52
CA PRO A 133 17.33 11.11 -6.37
C PRO A 133 17.46 9.96 -7.36
N LEU A 134 17.82 10.22 -8.62
CA LEU A 134 17.97 9.14 -9.61
C LEU A 134 19.05 8.14 -9.21
N GLU A 135 20.14 8.61 -8.60
CA GLU A 135 21.22 7.79 -8.08
C GLU A 135 20.83 6.94 -6.86
N GLN A 136 19.72 7.28 -6.18
CA GLN A 136 19.16 6.51 -5.07
C GLN A 136 17.91 5.70 -5.49
N ASP A 137 17.46 5.85 -6.73
CA ASP A 137 16.29 5.14 -7.25
C ASP A 137 16.64 3.70 -7.64
N LEU A 138 16.72 2.85 -6.62
CA LEU A 138 16.89 1.41 -6.78
C LEU A 138 15.58 0.69 -7.18
N ARG A 139 14.44 1.39 -7.28
CA ARG A 139 13.14 0.78 -7.64
C ARG A 139 13.08 0.33 -9.09
N LEU A 140 14.00 0.85 -9.93
CA LEU A 140 14.25 0.32 -11.27
C LEU A 140 14.86 -1.09 -11.26
N SER A 141 15.51 -1.48 -10.16
CA SER A 141 15.81 -2.88 -9.84
C SER A 141 14.53 -3.52 -9.28
N GLN A 142 13.58 -3.80 -10.17
CA GLN A 142 12.22 -4.21 -9.80
C GLN A 142 12.25 -5.40 -8.84
N GLU A 143 11.70 -5.22 -7.63
CA GLU A 143 11.23 -6.36 -6.86
C GLU A 143 10.22 -7.14 -7.72
N PRO A 144 10.30 -8.47 -7.79
CA PRO A 144 9.36 -9.29 -8.53
C PRO A 144 7.92 -8.96 -8.16
N ARG A 145 7.04 -8.84 -9.17
CA ARG A 145 5.63 -8.46 -8.97
C ARG A 145 4.93 -9.35 -7.95
N GLU A 146 5.29 -10.62 -7.89
CA GLU A 146 4.74 -11.62 -7.00
C GLU A 146 5.09 -11.33 -5.53
N ILE A 147 6.26 -10.78 -5.26
CA ILE A 147 6.71 -10.32 -3.93
C ILE A 147 5.93 -9.08 -3.52
N ILE A 148 5.77 -8.12 -4.43
CA ILE A 148 4.99 -6.90 -4.18
C ILE A 148 3.54 -7.26 -3.84
N LEU A 149 2.91 -8.14 -4.62
CA LEU A 149 1.54 -8.60 -4.36
C LEU A 149 1.41 -9.29 -3.00
N ALA A 150 2.37 -10.14 -2.64
CA ALA A 150 2.41 -10.80 -1.34
C ALA A 150 2.53 -9.79 -0.18
N LYS A 151 3.42 -8.79 -0.31
CA LYS A 151 3.55 -7.70 0.67
C LYS A 151 2.26 -6.90 0.82
N THR A 152 1.62 -6.53 -0.29
CA THR A 152 0.35 -5.77 -0.25
C THR A 152 -0.77 -6.56 0.43
N ALA A 153 -0.92 -7.85 0.10
CA ALA A 153 -1.92 -8.71 0.71
C ALA A 153 -1.68 -8.93 2.21
N LEU A 154 -0.42 -8.85 2.67
CA LEU A 154 -0.09 -8.90 4.10
C LEU A 154 -0.33 -7.57 4.81
N ALA A 155 0.04 -6.45 4.19
CA ALA A 155 -0.04 -5.11 4.77
C ALA A 155 -1.47 -4.61 5.02
N GLU A 156 -2.46 -5.19 4.34
CA GLU A 156 -3.86 -4.85 4.58
C GLU A 156 -4.27 -5.06 6.06
N ALA A 157 -4.82 -4.01 6.67
CA ALA A 157 -5.14 -3.98 8.09
C ALA A 157 -6.19 -5.04 8.49
N GLN A 158 -6.05 -5.57 9.70
CA GLN A 158 -7.01 -6.53 10.27
C GLN A 158 -8.26 -5.78 10.73
N ASP A 159 -9.37 -6.01 10.05
CA ASP A 159 -10.68 -5.45 10.40
C ASP A 159 -11.53 -6.52 11.07
N TYR A 160 -11.61 -6.46 12.41
CA TYR A 160 -12.36 -7.43 13.22
C TYR A 160 -13.88 -7.30 13.07
N GLN A 161 -14.37 -6.23 12.42
CA GLN A 161 -15.80 -5.98 12.17
C GLN A 161 -16.16 -6.18 10.69
N ALA A 162 -15.26 -6.78 9.90
CA ALA A 162 -15.49 -7.01 8.47
C ALA A 162 -16.70 -7.92 8.23
N SER A 163 -17.50 -7.59 7.20
CA SER A 163 -18.59 -8.43 6.72
C SER A 163 -18.07 -9.75 6.14
N SER A 164 -18.91 -10.78 6.13
CA SER A 164 -18.58 -12.09 5.55
C SER A 164 -18.16 -12.00 4.07
N GLU A 165 -18.78 -11.11 3.29
CA GLU A 165 -18.42 -10.82 1.91
C GLU A 165 -17.02 -10.22 1.78
N LYS A 166 -16.68 -9.24 2.64
CA LYS A 166 -15.35 -8.61 2.67
C LYS A 166 -14.27 -9.62 3.08
N LEU A 167 -14.57 -10.47 4.07
CA LEU A 167 -13.67 -11.56 4.49
C LEU A 167 -13.44 -12.58 3.37
N ALA A 168 -14.47 -12.93 2.59
CA ALA A 168 -14.33 -13.82 1.44
C ALA A 168 -13.44 -13.24 0.34
N VAL A 169 -13.58 -11.93 0.05
CA VAL A 169 -12.72 -11.23 -0.92
C VAL A 169 -11.27 -11.24 -0.44
N GLN A 170 -11.01 -10.82 0.80
CA GLN A 170 -9.67 -10.82 1.38
C GLN A 170 -9.05 -12.22 1.39
N LEU A 171 -9.84 -13.25 1.69
CA LEU A 171 -9.40 -14.64 1.64
C LEU A 171 -8.96 -15.04 0.23
N SER A 172 -9.72 -14.63 -0.79
CA SER A 172 -9.41 -14.91 -2.19
C SER A 172 -8.11 -14.21 -2.63
N GLU A 173 -7.92 -12.95 -2.23
CA GLU A 173 -6.72 -12.16 -2.56
C GLU A 173 -5.47 -12.73 -1.92
N VAL A 174 -5.51 -13.06 -0.63
CA VAL A 174 -4.42 -13.71 0.09
C VAL A 174 -4.09 -15.07 -0.52
N THR A 175 -5.12 -15.85 -0.90
CA THR A 175 -4.92 -17.17 -1.52
C THR A 175 -4.29 -17.05 -2.90
N GLN A 176 -4.72 -16.10 -3.72
CA GLN A 176 -4.13 -15.84 -5.04
C GLN A 176 -2.70 -15.32 -4.95
N ALA A 177 -2.43 -14.40 -4.01
CA ALA A 177 -1.09 -13.88 -3.77
C ALA A 177 -0.13 -15.01 -3.36
N ARG A 178 -0.57 -15.91 -2.48
CA ARG A 178 0.21 -17.09 -2.08
C ARG A 178 0.50 -18.01 -3.26
N ILE A 179 -0.51 -18.40 -4.05
CA ILE A 179 -0.32 -19.29 -5.20
C ILE A 179 0.66 -18.68 -6.22
N ARG A 180 0.57 -17.37 -6.47
CA ARG A 180 1.49 -16.67 -7.36
C ARG A 180 2.92 -16.68 -6.82
N LEU A 181 3.09 -16.44 -5.53
CA LEU A 181 4.41 -16.45 -4.89
C LEU A 181 5.02 -17.87 -4.85
N GLU A 182 4.22 -18.92 -4.62
CA GLU A 182 4.66 -20.31 -4.69
C GLU A 182 5.10 -20.69 -6.11
N ARG A 183 4.33 -20.29 -7.15
CA ARG A 183 4.72 -20.50 -8.55
C ARG A 183 6.00 -19.75 -8.90
N TYR A 184 6.16 -18.54 -8.37
CA TYR A 184 7.37 -17.74 -8.56
C TYR A 184 8.60 -18.43 -7.93
N GLN A 185 8.46 -18.91 -6.70
CA GLN A 185 9.51 -19.69 -6.02
C GLN A 185 9.86 -20.96 -6.79
N GLN A 186 8.87 -21.69 -7.31
CA GLN A 186 9.10 -22.90 -8.11
C GLN A 186 9.81 -22.60 -9.44
N ALA A 187 9.43 -21.51 -10.11
CA ALA A 187 10.00 -21.14 -11.40
C ALA A 187 11.42 -20.55 -11.30
N HIS A 188 11.72 -19.79 -10.24
CA HIS A 188 12.94 -19.01 -10.11
C HIS A 188 13.83 -19.40 -8.92
N GLY A 189 13.40 -20.33 -8.05
CA GLY A 189 14.05 -20.65 -6.78
C GLY A 189 15.55 -20.94 -6.85
N ALA A 190 16.02 -21.64 -7.89
CA ALA A 190 17.44 -21.96 -8.05
C ALA A 190 18.31 -20.78 -8.52
N LYS A 191 17.71 -19.70 -9.02
CA LYS A 191 18.38 -18.52 -9.60
C LYS A 191 18.27 -17.27 -8.74
N LEU A 192 17.49 -17.32 -7.66
CA LEU A 192 17.26 -16.17 -6.80
C LEU A 192 18.41 -15.98 -5.81
N PRO A 193 18.82 -14.74 -5.51
CA PRO A 193 19.74 -14.45 -4.42
C PRO A 193 19.20 -14.96 -3.09
N GLU A 194 20.08 -15.42 -2.20
CA GLU A 194 19.71 -16.00 -0.90
C GLU A 194 18.86 -15.05 -0.04
N GLY A 195 19.16 -13.75 -0.04
CA GLY A 195 18.38 -12.75 0.69
C GLY A 195 16.92 -12.65 0.22
N LEU A 196 16.70 -12.73 -1.09
CA LEU A 196 15.36 -12.65 -1.69
C LEU A 196 14.61 -13.98 -1.55
N LEU A 197 15.32 -15.11 -1.53
CA LEU A 197 14.75 -16.41 -1.16
C LEU A 197 14.20 -16.40 0.28
N ASN A 198 14.98 -15.89 1.23
CA ASN A 198 14.55 -15.77 2.63
C ASN A 198 13.31 -14.88 2.75
N GLU A 199 13.28 -13.76 2.02
CA GLU A 199 12.12 -12.89 1.97
C GLU A 199 10.87 -13.59 1.41
N VAL A 200 11.00 -14.33 0.31
CA VAL A 200 9.90 -15.14 -0.26
C VAL A 200 9.38 -16.15 0.77
N TRP A 201 10.27 -16.83 1.49
CA TRP A 201 9.89 -17.74 2.57
C TRP A 201 9.10 -17.06 3.68
N HIS A 202 9.59 -15.91 4.18
CA HIS A 202 8.89 -15.14 5.20
C HIS A 202 7.49 -14.69 4.74
N LEU A 203 7.37 -14.24 3.50
CA LEU A 203 6.09 -13.83 2.92
C LEU A 203 5.13 -15.01 2.78
N LEU A 204 5.59 -16.20 2.37
CA LEU A 204 4.75 -17.40 2.30
C LEU A 204 4.24 -17.83 3.69
N THR A 205 5.10 -17.76 4.71
CA THR A 205 4.71 -18.03 6.10
C THR A 205 3.69 -17.00 6.59
N GLY A 206 3.91 -15.72 6.33
CA GLY A 206 2.96 -14.66 6.69
C GLY A 206 1.60 -14.86 6.00
N LEU A 207 1.60 -15.16 4.70
CA LEU A 207 0.36 -15.34 3.94
C LEU A 207 -0.44 -16.55 4.41
N SER A 208 0.24 -17.64 4.77
CA SER A 208 -0.43 -18.83 5.32
C SER A 208 -1.06 -18.56 6.69
N GLN A 209 -0.38 -17.83 7.57
CA GLN A 209 -0.93 -17.39 8.86
C GLN A 209 -2.14 -16.46 8.69
N LYS A 210 -2.03 -15.44 7.80
CA LYS A 210 -3.13 -14.52 7.51
C LYS A 210 -4.35 -15.25 6.92
N ARG A 211 -4.12 -16.21 6.02
CA ARG A 211 -5.20 -17.06 5.48
C ARG A 211 -5.90 -17.86 6.56
N GLN A 212 -5.16 -18.50 7.47
CA GLN A 212 -5.73 -19.26 8.58
C GLN A 212 -6.56 -18.38 9.52
N TRP A 213 -6.09 -17.16 9.77
CA TRP A 213 -6.84 -16.18 10.55
C TRP A 213 -8.13 -15.76 9.83
N LEU A 214 -8.06 -15.37 8.55
CA LEU A 214 -9.24 -14.99 7.75
C LEU A 214 -10.26 -16.12 7.64
N LEU A 215 -9.83 -17.38 7.47
CA LEU A 215 -10.73 -18.54 7.48
C LEU A 215 -11.50 -18.67 8.80
N ARG A 216 -10.82 -18.45 9.93
CA ARG A 216 -11.48 -18.48 11.25
C ARG A 216 -12.51 -17.36 11.37
N CYS A 217 -12.16 -16.13 11.01
CA CYS A 217 -13.08 -15.00 11.03
C CYS A 217 -14.28 -15.21 10.08
N TYR A 218 -14.02 -15.72 8.87
CA TYR A 218 -15.06 -16.02 7.89
C TYR A 218 -16.03 -17.09 8.39
N ASN A 219 -15.50 -18.21 8.92
CA ASN A 219 -16.33 -19.26 9.49
C ASN A 219 -17.15 -18.74 10.67
N GLN A 220 -16.55 -17.94 11.57
CA GLN A 220 -17.28 -17.31 12.67
C GLN A 220 -18.38 -16.36 12.19
N SER A 221 -18.17 -15.67 11.07
CA SER A 221 -19.20 -14.78 10.48
C SER A 221 -20.35 -15.53 9.81
N LEU A 222 -20.10 -16.75 9.33
CA LEU A 222 -21.09 -17.63 8.70
C LEU A 222 -21.83 -18.51 9.70
N GLU A 223 -21.14 -18.91 10.77
CA GLU A 223 -21.75 -19.52 11.92
C GLU A 223 -22.77 -18.53 12.46
N ARG A 224 -24.05 -18.78 12.16
CA ARG A 224 -25.12 -18.15 12.94
C ARG A 224 -24.75 -18.40 14.41
N PRO A 225 -24.82 -17.40 15.31
CA PRO A 225 -24.89 -17.72 16.73
C PRO A 225 -25.99 -18.76 16.86
N ASN A 226 -25.58 -19.97 17.27
CA ASN A 226 -26.28 -21.24 17.12
C ASN A 226 -27.76 -21.15 16.70
N TYR A 227 -28.18 -21.82 15.62
CA TYR A 227 -29.59 -21.96 15.20
C TYR A 227 -30.57 -22.44 16.32
N ARG A 228 -30.05 -22.84 17.48
CA ARG A 228 -30.80 -23.19 18.68
C ARG A 228 -31.18 -21.99 19.56
N GLN A 229 -30.69 -20.78 19.29
CA GLN A 229 -30.88 -19.62 20.16
C GLN A 229 -31.49 -18.44 19.40
N SER A 230 -32.54 -17.88 19.99
CA SER A 230 -33.20 -16.66 19.52
C SER A 230 -32.29 -15.45 19.75
N ALA A 231 -32.35 -14.44 18.88
CA ALA A 231 -31.61 -13.19 19.00
C ALA A 231 -31.92 -12.38 20.28
N ASN A 232 -32.91 -12.81 21.06
CA ASN A 232 -33.33 -12.19 22.33
C ASN A 232 -32.86 -12.99 23.57
N HIS A 233 -31.91 -13.92 23.45
CA HIS A 233 -31.50 -14.76 24.57
C HIS A 233 -30.51 -14.01 25.47
N ASP A 234 -30.89 -13.78 26.73
CA ASP A 234 -30.05 -13.07 27.70
C ASP A 234 -28.75 -13.85 28.00
N GLY A 235 -27.60 -13.19 27.82
CA GLY A 235 -26.26 -13.80 27.95
C GLY A 235 -25.90 -14.37 29.34
N THR A 236 -26.78 -14.25 30.33
CA THR A 236 -26.66 -14.90 31.64
C THR A 236 -26.87 -16.42 31.58
N GLU A 237 -27.77 -16.91 30.71
CA GLU A 237 -27.97 -18.36 30.54
C GLU A 237 -26.80 -19.04 29.82
N GLU A 238 -26.08 -18.34 28.95
CA GLU A 238 -24.89 -18.90 28.30
C GLU A 238 -23.75 -19.17 29.28
N ARG A 239 -23.55 -18.30 30.28
CA ARG A 239 -22.54 -18.52 31.32
C ARG A 239 -22.89 -19.73 32.19
N LEU A 240 -24.18 -19.90 32.52
CA LEU A 240 -24.67 -21.05 33.27
C LEU A 240 -24.59 -22.34 32.46
N ARG A 241 -24.87 -22.29 31.16
CA ARG A 241 -24.71 -23.45 30.26
C ARG A 241 -23.25 -23.85 30.07
N ARG A 242 -22.33 -22.91 29.91
CA ARG A 242 -20.89 -23.21 29.89
C ARG A 242 -20.41 -23.77 31.24
N ALA A 243 -20.93 -23.25 32.35
CA ALA A 243 -20.63 -23.80 33.67
C ALA A 243 -21.16 -25.24 33.82
N LEU A 244 -22.34 -25.54 33.27
CA LEU A 244 -22.93 -26.89 33.21
C LEU A 244 -22.12 -27.83 32.30
N GLU A 245 -21.69 -27.40 31.12
CA GLU A 245 -20.85 -28.20 30.23
C GLU A 245 -19.49 -28.50 30.87
N CYS A 246 -18.88 -27.51 31.53
CA CYS A 246 -17.66 -27.73 32.31
C CYS A 246 -17.91 -28.67 33.50
N TYR A 247 -19.09 -28.60 34.13
CA TYR A 247 -19.47 -29.49 35.22
C TYR A 247 -19.67 -30.93 34.71
N GLU A 248 -20.34 -31.15 33.58
CA GLU A 248 -20.51 -32.48 32.98
C GLU A 248 -19.16 -33.11 32.58
N LEU A 249 -18.21 -32.30 32.12
CA LEU A 249 -16.88 -32.77 31.75
C LEU A 249 -15.98 -33.09 32.95
N LEU A 250 -16.20 -32.43 34.10
CA LEU A 250 -15.36 -32.57 35.29
C LEU A 250 -15.99 -33.42 36.39
N SER A 251 -17.30 -33.68 36.32
CA SER A 251 -18.03 -34.43 37.34
C SER A 251 -17.81 -35.93 37.20
N SER A 252 -17.65 -36.60 38.35
CA SER A 252 -17.63 -38.05 38.40
C SER A 252 -19.04 -38.62 38.19
N PRO A 253 -19.17 -39.82 37.58
CA PRO A 253 -20.47 -40.42 37.28
C PRO A 253 -21.35 -40.65 38.51
N GLU A 254 -20.75 -40.81 39.69
CA GLU A 254 -21.45 -40.97 40.98
C GLU A 254 -22.16 -39.69 41.42
N LEU A 255 -21.52 -38.52 41.22
CA LEU A 255 -22.11 -37.22 41.53
C LEU A 255 -23.31 -36.92 40.63
N ASN A 256 -23.20 -37.28 39.35
CA ASN A 256 -24.30 -37.12 38.40
C ASN A 256 -25.47 -38.07 38.69
N ALA A 257 -25.20 -39.28 39.19
CA ALA A 257 -26.25 -40.19 39.63
C ALA A 257 -26.99 -39.67 40.89
N MET A 258 -26.25 -39.09 41.83
CA MET A 258 -26.82 -38.53 43.06
C MET A 258 -27.65 -37.26 42.80
N VAL A 259 -27.19 -36.39 41.89
CA VAL A 259 -27.97 -35.22 41.46
C VAL A 259 -29.26 -35.64 40.76
N ARG A 260 -29.22 -36.67 39.90
CA ARG A 260 -30.43 -37.21 39.25
C ARG A 260 -31.43 -37.78 40.25
N GLN A 261 -30.95 -38.50 41.27
CA GLN A 261 -31.82 -39.00 42.34
C GLN A 261 -32.50 -37.88 43.13
N LEU A 262 -31.81 -36.75 43.35
CA LEU A 262 -32.37 -35.58 44.04
C LEU A 262 -33.34 -34.77 43.17
N THR A 263 -33.20 -34.82 41.85
CA THR A 263 -34.09 -34.10 40.91
C THR A 263 -35.30 -34.92 40.45
N ASP A 264 -35.22 -36.25 40.52
CA ASP A 264 -36.33 -37.15 40.15
C ASP A 264 -37.30 -37.43 41.33
N GLU A 265 -37.08 -36.83 42.52
CA GLU A 265 -37.98 -36.90 43.70
C GLU A 265 -39.08 -35.82 43.73
N GLU A 266 -39.51 -35.29 42.58
CA GLU A 266 -40.77 -34.51 42.43
C GLU A 266 -41.83 -35.26 41.62
#